data_AF-A0A554MG94-F1
#
_entry.id   AF-A0A554MG94-F1
#
_cell.length_a   1.000
_cell.length_b   1.000
_cell.length_c   1.000
_cell.angle_alpha   90.00
_cell.angle_beta   90.00
_cell.angle_gamma   90.00
#
_symmetry.space_group_name_H-M   'P 1'
#
loop_
_entity.id
_entity.type
_entity.pdbx_description
1 polymer ?
#
loop_
_entity_poly.entity_id
_entity_poly.type
_entity_poly.pdbx_seq_one_letter_code
_entity_poly.pdbx_strand_id
1 'polypeptide(L)'
;MHISSTDGLIIPVGTTGQRPGTATTGTIRYNATTSQFEGFGTASWGSLGGLIDVDQDTYISAETSPGADNDELRFFTAGTERMRILITGNVGVGNTASTALLDVNNTTTITITAAANARVLNVQGAFTEAASGVHARIAGFEITPPTITAGVATVTDTASLYISA
;
A
#
# COMPACT_ATOMS: atom_id res chain seq x y z
N MET A 1 35.72 -20.58 -6.13
CA MET A 1 34.59 -20.27 -5.25
C MET A 1 34.65 -21.24 -4.09
N HIS A 2 34.89 -20.76 -2.87
CA HIS A 2 35.00 -21.58 -1.66
C HIS A 2 33.86 -21.17 -0.73
N ILE A 3 32.98 -22.13 -0.44
CA ILE A 3 31.92 -22.03 0.55
C ILE A 3 32.24 -23.15 1.54
N SER A 4 32.53 -22.85 2.80
CA SER A 4 32.85 -23.88 3.81
C SER A 4 31.80 -23.93 4.91
N SER A 5 31.20 -25.11 5.04
CA SER A 5 30.37 -25.65 6.13
C SER A 5 29.26 -24.78 6.74
N THR A 6 29.61 -23.69 7.42
CA THR A 6 28.70 -22.85 8.23
C THR A 6 28.95 -21.35 8.04
N ASP A 7 29.90 -20.97 7.20
CA ASP A 7 30.31 -19.58 7.00
C ASP A 7 29.67 -18.97 5.74
N GLY A 8 29.89 -17.67 5.51
CA GLY A 8 29.35 -16.93 4.37
C GLY A 8 30.27 -16.86 3.14
N LEU A 9 29.71 -16.37 2.03
CA LEU A 9 30.52 -15.85 0.92
C LEU A 9 30.91 -14.41 1.25
N ILE A 10 32.20 -14.14 1.44
CA ILE A 10 32.69 -12.76 1.45
C ILE A 10 32.65 -12.23 0.02
N ILE A 11 31.78 -11.25 -0.21
CA ILE A 11 31.69 -10.53 -1.48
C ILE A 11 32.52 -9.25 -1.44
N PRO A 12 32.97 -8.72 -2.59
CA PRO A 12 33.71 -7.46 -2.64
C PRO A 12 32.98 -6.32 -1.95
N VAL A 13 33.72 -5.47 -1.24
CA VAL A 13 33.23 -4.28 -0.56
C VAL A 13 33.86 -3.04 -1.21
N GLY A 14 33.11 -1.96 -1.36
CA GLY A 14 33.69 -0.65 -1.67
C GLY A 14 32.62 0.44 -1.82
N THR A 15 33.02 1.65 -2.18
CA THR A 15 32.12 2.80 -2.34
C THR A 15 31.40 2.78 -3.70
N THR A 16 30.36 3.61 -3.86
CA THR A 16 29.67 3.80 -5.15
C THR A 16 30.65 4.20 -6.27
N GLY A 17 31.66 5.03 -5.97
CA GLY A 17 32.69 5.43 -6.93
C GLY A 17 33.66 4.32 -7.34
N GLN A 18 33.68 3.20 -6.61
CA GLN A 18 34.50 2.02 -6.91
C GLN A 18 33.71 0.94 -7.64
N ARG A 19 32.49 1.22 -8.11
CA ARG A 19 31.75 0.34 -9.03
C ARG A 19 32.58 0.12 -10.30
N PRO A 20 32.77 -1.14 -10.76
CA PRO A 20 33.41 -1.41 -12.04
C PRO A 20 32.80 -0.57 -13.16
N GLY A 21 33.62 0.18 -13.90
CA GLY A 21 33.14 1.03 -14.99
C GLY A 21 32.44 0.26 -16.13
N THR A 22 32.80 -1.02 -16.30
CA THR A 22 32.12 -1.98 -17.18
C THR A 22 31.80 -3.24 -16.37
N ALA A 23 30.71 -3.20 -15.59
CA ALA A 23 30.29 -4.35 -14.79
C ALA A 23 29.65 -5.44 -15.66
N THR A 24 29.87 -6.70 -15.30
CA THR A 24 29.21 -7.86 -15.92
C THR A 24 27.88 -8.12 -15.20
N THR A 25 26.80 -8.39 -15.94
CA THR A 25 25.50 -8.79 -15.36
C THR A 25 25.68 -9.97 -14.41
N GLY A 26 25.11 -9.89 -13.22
CA GLY A 26 25.28 -10.86 -12.13
C GLY A 26 26.39 -10.52 -11.15
N THR A 27 27.11 -9.40 -11.32
CA THR A 27 28.07 -8.93 -10.31
C THR A 27 27.34 -8.60 -9.01
N ILE A 28 27.78 -9.17 -7.87
CA ILE A 28 27.23 -8.91 -6.53
C ILE A 28 28.34 -8.33 -5.65
N ARG A 29 28.04 -7.27 -4.90
CA ARG A 29 28.98 -6.62 -3.96
C ARG A 29 28.24 -5.96 -2.78
N TYR A 30 28.98 -5.55 -1.77
CA TYR A 30 28.49 -4.62 -0.74
C TYR A 30 28.96 -3.19 -1.07
N ASN A 31 28.05 -2.23 -1.01
CA ASN A 31 28.34 -0.82 -1.20
C ASN A 31 28.43 -0.11 0.14
N ALA A 32 29.64 0.30 0.53
CA ALA A 32 29.91 0.99 1.79
C ALA A 32 29.44 2.45 1.82
N THR A 33 29.07 3.03 0.66
CA THR A 33 28.46 4.37 0.60
C THR A 33 26.98 4.31 0.95
N THR A 34 26.26 3.28 0.49
CA THR A 34 24.81 3.13 0.71
C THR A 34 24.47 2.06 1.74
N SER A 35 25.48 1.44 2.36
CA SER A 35 25.36 0.40 3.39
C SER A 35 24.47 -0.79 3.01
N GLN A 36 24.52 -1.21 1.74
CA GLN A 36 23.64 -2.27 1.22
C GLN A 36 24.38 -3.28 0.34
N PHE A 37 23.80 -4.47 0.22
CA PHE A 37 24.11 -5.40 -0.84
C PHE A 37 23.52 -4.90 -2.17
N GLU A 38 24.32 -4.91 -3.24
CA GLU A 38 23.90 -4.49 -4.58
C GLU A 38 24.31 -5.51 -5.66
N GLY A 39 23.50 -5.59 -6.71
CA GLY A 39 23.71 -6.43 -7.87
C GLY A 39 23.70 -5.62 -9.17
N PHE A 40 24.56 -5.95 -10.13
CA PHE A 40 24.53 -5.38 -11.47
C PHE A 40 23.66 -6.23 -12.40
N GLY A 41 22.58 -5.66 -12.91
CA GLY A 41 21.57 -6.33 -13.74
C GLY A 41 21.56 -5.85 -15.19
N THR A 42 20.40 -5.38 -15.64
CA THR A 42 20.11 -4.78 -16.96
C THR A 42 20.85 -3.45 -17.16
N ALA A 43 22.19 -3.51 -17.21
CA ALA A 43 23.09 -2.37 -17.31
C ALA A 43 22.95 -1.33 -16.16
N SER A 44 22.51 -1.76 -14.98
CA SER A 44 22.32 -0.88 -13.81
C SER A 44 22.61 -1.61 -12.50
N TRP A 45 23.06 -0.87 -11.49
CA TRP A 45 23.22 -1.36 -10.12
C TRP A 45 21.90 -1.19 -9.36
N GLY A 46 21.44 -2.23 -8.67
CA GLY A 46 20.24 -2.20 -7.82
C GLY A 46 20.49 -2.88 -6.47
N SER A 47 19.64 -2.59 -5.49
CA SER A 47 19.68 -3.28 -4.19
C SER A 47 19.40 -4.77 -4.34
N LEU A 48 20.03 -5.60 -3.51
CA LEU A 48 19.62 -6.98 -3.28
C LEU A 48 18.73 -7.14 -2.04
N GLY A 49 18.56 -6.06 -1.26
CA GLY A 49 17.70 -6.02 -0.09
C GLY A 49 16.46 -5.15 -0.33
N GLY A 50 15.28 -5.69 0.01
CA GLY A 50 13.98 -5.03 -0.12
C GLY A 50 13.40 -5.04 -1.53
N LEU A 51 12.08 -4.87 -1.65
CA LEU A 51 11.44 -4.47 -2.91
C LEU A 51 11.73 -2.97 -3.06
N ILE A 52 12.72 -2.61 -3.88
CA ILE A 52 13.11 -1.22 -4.19
C ILE A 52 13.36 -1.08 -5.70
N ASP A 53 12.95 0.04 -6.29
CA ASP A 53 13.19 0.37 -7.69
C ASP A 53 14.61 0.89 -7.96
N VAL A 54 14.89 1.27 -9.21
CA VAL A 54 16.26 1.60 -9.68
C VAL A 54 16.70 2.99 -9.19
N ASP A 55 15.80 3.96 -9.15
CA ASP A 55 16.01 5.33 -8.69
C ASP A 55 15.76 5.53 -7.18
N GLN A 56 15.38 4.46 -6.47
CA GLN A 56 15.30 4.36 -5.02
C GLN A 56 14.21 5.21 -4.36
N ASP A 57 13.14 5.53 -5.09
CA ASP A 57 12.02 6.32 -4.57
C ASP A 57 10.73 5.50 -4.38
N THR A 58 10.70 4.26 -4.88
CA THR A 58 9.62 3.30 -4.68
C THR A 58 10.16 2.07 -3.96
N TYR A 59 9.75 1.86 -2.71
CA TYR A 59 10.24 0.75 -1.90
C TYR A 59 9.30 0.32 -0.77
N ILE A 60 9.58 -0.87 -0.21
CA ILE A 60 8.98 -1.33 1.04
C ILE A 60 10.04 -1.32 2.14
N SER A 61 9.71 -0.74 3.30
CA SER A 61 10.60 -0.70 4.47
C SER A 61 9.88 -1.24 5.70
N ALA A 62 10.55 -2.11 6.43
CA ALA A 62 10.01 -2.73 7.64
C ALA A 62 10.28 -1.92 8.93
N GLU A 63 10.92 -0.75 8.81
CA GLU A 63 11.46 -0.07 9.98
C GLU A 63 11.74 1.41 9.71
N THR A 64 11.52 2.30 10.68
CA THR A 64 11.74 3.75 10.46
C THR A 64 13.22 4.15 10.33
N SER A 65 14.10 3.45 11.04
CA SER A 65 15.55 3.68 11.02
C SER A 65 16.29 2.41 11.43
N PRO A 66 17.58 2.24 11.07
CA PRO A 66 18.32 1.02 11.41
C PRO A 66 18.26 0.67 12.90
N GLY A 67 17.62 -0.46 13.22
CA GLY A 67 17.51 -0.98 14.58
C GLY A 67 16.37 -0.41 15.44
N ALA A 68 15.42 0.34 14.85
CA ALA A 68 14.31 0.90 15.62
C ALA A 68 13.21 -0.11 16.03
N ASP A 69 13.20 -1.31 15.44
CA ASP A 69 12.32 -2.46 15.77
C ASP A 69 10.84 -2.07 15.99
N ASN A 70 10.30 -1.19 15.15
CA ASN A 70 8.94 -0.67 15.17
C ASN A 70 7.89 -1.69 14.71
N ASP A 71 8.30 -2.84 14.17
CA ASP A 71 7.43 -3.93 13.69
C ASP A 71 6.34 -3.42 12.72
N GLU A 72 6.68 -2.51 11.81
CA GLU A 72 5.76 -1.95 10.83
C GLU A 72 6.16 -2.33 9.40
N LEU A 73 5.23 -2.22 8.44
CA LEU A 73 5.54 -2.30 7.01
C LEU A 73 5.08 -1.02 6.31
N ARG A 74 6.00 -0.32 5.67
CA ARG A 74 5.75 0.94 4.97
C ARG A 74 5.95 0.78 3.49
N PHE A 75 5.07 1.40 2.70
CA PHE A 75 5.09 1.35 1.24
C PHE A 75 5.27 2.76 0.70
N PHE A 76 6.34 2.96 -0.06
CA PHE A 76 6.70 4.23 -0.69
C PHE A 76 6.57 4.12 -2.21
N THR A 77 6.12 5.20 -2.84
CA THR A 77 6.19 5.39 -4.31
C THR A 77 6.48 6.86 -4.59
N ALA A 78 7.37 7.16 -5.55
CA ALA A 78 7.74 8.54 -5.88
C ALA A 78 8.19 9.34 -4.64
N GLY A 79 8.97 8.70 -3.75
CA GLY A 79 9.52 9.29 -2.53
C GLY A 79 8.50 9.57 -1.42
N THR A 80 7.23 9.20 -1.59
CA THR A 80 6.16 9.47 -0.61
C THR A 80 5.59 8.17 -0.05
N GLU A 81 5.40 8.12 1.27
CA GLU A 81 4.72 7.00 1.92
C GLU A 81 3.23 6.98 1.54
N ARG A 82 2.77 5.88 0.95
CA ARG A 82 1.39 5.70 0.49
C ARG A 82 0.57 4.81 1.41
N MET A 83 1.20 3.82 2.03
CA MET A 83 0.53 2.87 2.91
C MET A 83 1.46 2.46 4.05
N ARG A 84 0.87 2.20 5.23
CA ARG A 84 1.55 1.63 6.39
C ARG A 84 0.72 0.52 7.01
N ILE A 85 1.37 -0.57 7.42
CA ILE A 85 0.80 -1.56 8.34
C ILE A 85 1.54 -1.38 9.66
N LEU A 86 0.80 -1.00 10.70
CA LEU A 86 1.36 -0.81 12.05
C LEU A 86 1.59 -2.15 12.75
N ILE A 87 2.37 -2.14 13.83
CA ILE A 87 2.53 -3.29 14.75
C ILE A 87 1.19 -3.83 15.27
N THR A 88 0.16 -2.99 15.34
CA THR A 88 -1.20 -3.38 15.74
C THR A 88 -1.96 -4.15 14.66
N GLY A 89 -1.40 -4.28 13.45
CA GLY A 89 -2.05 -4.86 12.27
C GLY A 89 -2.96 -3.88 11.53
N ASN A 90 -3.08 -2.64 11.99
CA ASN A 90 -3.88 -1.61 11.32
C ASN A 90 -3.21 -1.17 10.01
N VAL A 91 -4.00 -1.11 8.93
CA VAL A 91 -3.56 -0.69 7.61
C VAL A 91 -4.02 0.74 7.33
N GLY A 92 -3.06 1.65 7.18
CA GLY A 92 -3.28 3.02 6.74
C GLY A 92 -2.99 3.20 5.26
N VAL A 93 -3.86 3.89 4.53
CA VAL A 93 -3.60 4.38 3.17
C VAL A 93 -3.71 5.90 3.20
N GLY A 94 -2.61 6.61 2.94
CA GLY A 94 -2.52 8.06 3.11
C GLY A 94 -2.53 8.53 4.58
N ASN A 95 -2.57 7.62 5.56
CA ASN A 95 -2.42 7.90 6.98
C ASN A 95 -1.32 7.01 7.57
N THR A 96 -0.42 7.60 8.36
CA THR A 96 0.68 6.91 9.05
C THR A 96 0.36 6.54 10.49
N ALA A 97 -0.76 7.02 11.05
CA ALA A 97 -1.18 6.80 12.43
C ALA A 97 -2.61 6.23 12.51
N SER A 98 -2.84 5.11 11.81
CA SER A 98 -4.16 4.50 11.69
C SER A 98 -4.66 3.88 13.00
N THR A 99 -5.82 4.35 13.46
CA THR A 99 -6.47 3.84 14.68
C THR A 99 -7.52 2.77 14.40
N ALA A 100 -7.92 2.58 13.14
CA ALA A 100 -8.82 1.53 12.68
C ALA A 100 -8.07 0.45 11.87
N LEU A 101 -8.68 -0.74 11.73
CA LEU A 101 -8.10 -1.87 10.99
C LEU A 101 -7.75 -1.51 9.54
N LEU A 102 -8.60 -0.74 8.88
CA LEU A 102 -8.34 -0.11 7.59
C LEU A 102 -8.75 1.35 7.69
N ASP A 103 -7.78 2.24 7.52
CA ASP A 103 -7.95 3.69 7.59
C ASP A 103 -7.42 4.31 6.30
N VAL A 104 -8.34 4.78 5.46
CA VAL A 104 -8.01 5.38 4.18
C VAL A 104 -8.25 6.88 4.29
N ASN A 105 -7.17 7.64 4.41
CA ASN A 105 -7.21 9.09 4.35
C ASN A 105 -7.07 9.52 2.88
N ASN A 106 -8.21 9.80 2.25
CA ASN A 106 -8.24 10.36 0.90
C ASN A 106 -9.07 11.65 0.85
N THR A 107 -8.70 12.53 -0.08
CA THR A 107 -9.35 13.83 -0.26
C THR A 107 -10.40 13.81 -1.38
N THR A 108 -10.58 12.67 -2.06
CA THR A 108 -11.42 12.57 -3.27
C THR A 108 -12.50 11.49 -3.14
N THR A 109 -12.18 10.20 -3.28
CA THR A 109 -13.20 9.12 -3.32
C THR A 109 -12.62 7.74 -3.00
N ILE A 110 -13.31 6.93 -2.19
CA ILE A 110 -13.10 5.47 -2.10
C ILE A 110 -14.16 4.78 -2.98
N THR A 111 -13.74 4.09 -4.05
CA THR A 111 -14.66 3.29 -4.89
C THR A 111 -14.62 1.83 -4.45
N ILE A 112 -15.76 1.28 -4.00
CA ILE A 112 -15.93 -0.15 -3.69
C ILE A 112 -16.89 -0.75 -4.71
N THR A 113 -16.35 -1.43 -5.74
CA THR A 113 -17.16 -2.09 -6.77
C THR A 113 -17.43 -3.54 -6.36
N ALA A 114 -18.70 -3.91 -6.13
CA ALA A 114 -19.07 -5.31 -5.98
C ALA A 114 -19.28 -5.96 -7.37
N ALA A 115 -18.66 -7.11 -7.62
CA ALA A 115 -18.94 -7.91 -8.81
C ALA A 115 -20.38 -8.48 -8.78
N ALA A 116 -20.90 -8.91 -9.93
CA ALA A 116 -22.22 -9.54 -10.05
C ALA A 116 -22.35 -10.64 -8.98
N ASN A 117 -23.43 -10.59 -8.19
CA ASN A 117 -23.62 -11.19 -6.84
C ASN A 117 -23.25 -10.24 -5.69
N ALA A 118 -23.98 -9.13 -5.60
CA ALA A 118 -23.83 -8.06 -4.61
C ALA A 118 -23.65 -8.58 -3.17
N ARG A 119 -22.42 -8.49 -2.65
CA ARG A 119 -22.19 -8.28 -1.21
C ARG A 119 -22.67 -6.86 -0.90
N VAL A 120 -23.66 -6.75 -0.02
CA VAL A 120 -24.11 -5.48 0.57
C VAL A 120 -22.88 -4.71 1.09
N LEU A 121 -22.69 -3.46 0.66
CA LEU A 121 -21.78 -2.55 1.36
C LEU A 121 -22.46 -2.18 2.68
N ASN A 122 -22.17 -2.94 3.72
CA ASN A 122 -22.75 -2.74 5.04
C ASN A 122 -21.88 -1.75 5.82
N VAL A 123 -22.25 -0.46 5.82
CA VAL A 123 -21.65 0.54 6.69
C VAL A 123 -22.40 0.50 8.02
N GLN A 124 -21.91 -0.31 8.96
CA GLN A 124 -22.44 -0.34 10.33
C GLN A 124 -21.80 0.82 11.11
N GLY A 125 -22.58 1.85 11.44
CA GLY A 125 -22.09 3.00 12.21
C GLY A 125 -22.68 4.34 11.76
N ALA A 126 -22.18 5.43 12.35
CA ALA A 126 -22.52 6.79 11.94
C ALA A 126 -21.58 7.26 10.83
N PHE A 127 -22.12 7.95 9.82
CA PHE A 127 -21.31 8.78 8.91
C PHE A 127 -20.95 10.05 9.68
N THR A 128 -19.66 10.22 10.01
CA THR A 128 -19.16 11.38 10.75
C THR A 128 -18.35 12.28 9.83
N GLU A 129 -18.76 13.53 9.67
CA GLU A 129 -18.03 14.54 8.88
C GLU A 129 -17.03 15.31 9.76
N ALA A 130 -15.90 15.73 9.19
CA ALA A 130 -14.81 16.39 9.92
C ALA A 130 -15.08 17.88 10.27
N ALA A 131 -16.12 18.51 9.73
CA ALA A 131 -16.46 19.90 10.00
C ALA A 131 -17.99 20.15 10.00
N SER A 132 -18.47 21.12 10.79
CA SER A 132 -19.90 21.43 10.91
C SER A 132 -20.46 22.15 9.67
N GLY A 133 -21.58 21.69 9.12
CA GLY A 133 -22.30 22.29 7.99
C GLY A 133 -23.67 21.64 7.73
N VAL A 134 -24.44 22.18 6.77
CA VAL A 134 -25.72 21.60 6.29
C VAL A 134 -25.45 20.76 5.04
N HIS A 135 -25.28 19.45 5.20
CA HIS A 135 -25.06 18.52 4.07
C HIS A 135 -26.21 17.52 3.94
N ALA A 136 -26.56 17.14 2.70
CA ALA A 136 -27.52 16.08 2.44
C ALA A 136 -26.97 14.74 2.96
N ARG A 137 -27.70 14.06 3.84
CA ARG A 137 -27.23 12.84 4.55
C ARG A 137 -26.72 11.73 3.63
N ILE A 138 -27.24 11.66 2.40
CA ILE A 138 -26.72 10.85 1.28
C ILE A 138 -27.08 11.60 -0.01
N ALA A 139 -26.13 12.22 -0.70
CA ALA A 139 -26.38 12.70 -2.06
C ALA A 139 -26.30 11.50 -3.03
N GLY A 140 -27.44 11.09 -3.61
CA GLY A 140 -27.46 10.09 -4.69
C GLY A 140 -27.53 8.61 -4.27
N PHE A 141 -28.33 8.26 -3.26
CA PHE A 141 -28.75 6.86 -3.08
C PHE A 141 -29.67 6.45 -4.25
N GLU A 142 -29.08 5.96 -5.34
CA GLU A 142 -29.80 5.46 -6.49
C GLU A 142 -30.06 3.96 -6.35
N ILE A 143 -31.32 3.60 -6.11
CA ILE A 143 -31.79 2.22 -6.32
C ILE A 143 -32.23 2.15 -7.79
N THR A 144 -31.35 1.67 -8.67
CA THR A 144 -31.75 1.43 -10.07
C THR A 144 -32.73 0.25 -10.10
N PRO A 145 -33.95 0.41 -10.65
CA PRO A 145 -34.87 -0.70 -10.82
C PRO A 145 -34.22 -1.82 -11.66
N PRO A 146 -34.48 -3.10 -11.36
CA PRO A 146 -33.99 -4.18 -12.22
C PRO A 146 -34.54 -4.03 -13.64
N THR A 147 -33.72 -4.32 -14.67
CA THR A 147 -34.19 -4.39 -16.05
C THR A 147 -35.02 -5.67 -16.21
N ILE A 148 -36.35 -5.53 -16.40
CA ILE A 148 -37.27 -6.66 -16.57
C ILE A 148 -37.47 -6.92 -18.07
N THR A 149 -36.93 -8.03 -18.58
CA THR A 149 -36.98 -8.36 -20.02
C THR A 149 -38.29 -9.07 -20.43
N ALA A 150 -39.12 -9.55 -19.49
CA ALA A 150 -40.52 -9.98 -19.69
C ALA A 150 -41.27 -10.17 -18.35
N GLY A 151 -42.56 -9.77 -18.27
CA GLY A 151 -43.45 -9.94 -17.11
C GLY A 151 -43.82 -8.64 -16.38
N VAL A 152 -44.80 -8.68 -15.46
CA VAL A 152 -45.17 -7.55 -14.58
C VAL A 152 -44.47 -7.72 -13.24
N ALA A 153 -43.52 -6.85 -12.91
CA ALA A 153 -42.92 -6.78 -11.58
C ALA A 153 -43.65 -5.70 -10.76
N THR A 154 -44.27 -6.08 -9.66
CA THR A 154 -44.80 -5.13 -8.67
C THR A 154 -43.65 -4.74 -7.75
N VAL A 155 -43.07 -3.56 -7.95
CA VAL A 155 -42.13 -2.98 -6.99
C VAL A 155 -42.94 -2.37 -5.86
N THR A 156 -42.87 -2.94 -4.65
CA THR A 156 -43.40 -2.30 -3.46
C THR A 156 -42.29 -1.48 -2.84
N ASP A 157 -42.39 -0.15 -2.89
CA ASP A 157 -41.43 0.81 -2.30
C ASP A 157 -41.41 0.79 -0.76
N THR A 158 -41.50 -0.39 -0.13
CA THR A 158 -41.41 -0.53 1.33
C THR A 158 -39.95 -0.62 1.76
N ALA A 159 -39.17 0.42 1.49
CA ALA A 159 -37.93 0.69 2.20
C ALA A 159 -38.20 1.81 3.21
N SER A 160 -38.34 1.45 4.49
CA SER A 160 -38.49 2.45 5.55
C SER A 160 -37.16 3.17 5.78
N LEU A 161 -37.02 4.40 5.28
CA LEU A 161 -35.89 5.27 5.58
C LEU A 161 -36.17 6.08 6.86
N TYR A 162 -35.59 5.66 7.98
CA TYR A 162 -35.68 6.42 9.23
C TYR A 162 -34.60 7.51 9.27
N ILE A 163 -35.03 8.76 9.03
CA ILE A 163 -34.24 9.97 9.26
C ILE A 163 -34.69 10.54 10.60
N SER A 164 -34.00 10.21 11.70
CA SER A 164 -34.18 10.94 12.95
C SER A 164 -33.52 12.32 12.86
N ALA A 165 -34.19 13.33 13.42
CA ALA A 165 -33.64 14.67 13.65
C ALA A 165 -32.60 14.65 14.77
#